data_AF-A0A9D7JYW5-F1
#
_entry.id   AF-A0A9D7JYW5-F1
#
_cell.length_a   1.000
_cell.length_b   1.000
_cell.length_c   1.000
_cell.angle_alpha   90.00
_cell.angle_beta   90.00
_cell.angle_gamma   90.00
#
_symmetry.space_group_name_H-M   'P 1'
#
loop_
_entity.id
_entity.type
_entity.pdbx_description
1 polymer ?
#
loop_
_entity_poly.entity_id
_entity_poly.type
_entity_poly.pdbx_seq_one_letter_code
_entity_poly.pdbx_strand_id
1 'polypeptide(L)' 'MKLVLPLFLIAFSFALTGQSLYRVSGQISGSDGGPLSYASIILLKSLDSSFVKGAVSEDS' A
#
# COMPACT_ATOMS: atom_id res chain seq x y z
N MET A 1 29.31 22.98 -15.82
CA MET A 1 28.68 21.64 -16.00
C MET A 1 29.01 20.62 -14.89
N LYS A 2 29.97 20.86 -13.98
CA LYS A 2 30.37 19.89 -12.93
C LYS A 2 29.36 19.73 -11.76
N LEU A 3 28.48 20.71 -11.55
CA LEU A 3 27.48 20.71 -10.46
C LEU A 3 26.15 20.00 -10.81
N VAL A 4 25.92 19.67 -12.09
CA VAL A 4 24.64 19.07 -12.52
C VAL A 4 24.58 17.58 -12.18
N LEU A 5 25.72 16.88 -12.29
CA LEU A 5 25.83 15.45 -11.99
C LEU A 5 25.52 15.10 -10.52
N PRO A 6 26.08 15.80 -9.50
CA PRO A 6 25.74 15.50 -8.12
C PRO A 6 24.28 15.84 -7.77
N LEU A 7 23.71 16.90 -8.36
CA LEU A 7 22.32 17.26 -8.15
C LEU A 7 21.36 16.21 -8.72
N PHE A 8 21.70 15.65 -9.89
CA PHE A 8 20.96 14.56 -10.53
C PHE A 8 20.98 13.27 -9.68
N LEU A 9 22.15 12.92 -9.12
CA LEU A 9 22.29 11.76 -8.23
C LEU A 9 21.46 11.87 -6.95
N ILE A 10 21.39 13.07 -6.37
CA ILE A 10 20.58 13.33 -5.17
C ILE A 10 19.09 13.20 -5.51
N ALA A 11 18.61 13.84 -6.59
CA ALA A 11 17.22 13.76 -7.02
C ALA A 11 16.77 12.32 -7.34
N PHE A 12 17.63 11.53 -7.99
CA PHE A 12 17.36 10.13 -8.29
C PHE A 12 17.24 9.27 -7.02
N SER A 13 18.05 9.55 -6.00
CA SER A 13 18.01 8.83 -4.72
C SER A 13 16.71 9.08 -3.95
N PHE A 14 16.16 10.30 -4.00
CA PHE A 14 14.84 10.61 -3.41
C PHE A 14 13.68 9.95 -4.15
N ALA A 15 13.79 9.73 -5.46
CA ALA A 15 12.75 9.04 -6.22
C ALA A 15 12.64 7.54 -5.87
N LEU A 16 13.75 6.91 -5.48
CA LEU A 16 13.79 5.49 -5.10
C LEU A 16 13.24 5.23 -3.69
N THR A 17 13.42 6.16 -2.75
CA THR A 17 12.95 6.02 -1.36
C THR A 17 11.47 6.38 -1.18
N GLY A 18 10.83 6.97 -2.19
CA GLY A 18 9.40 7.29 -2.20
C GLY A 18 8.45 6.11 -2.37
N GLN A 19 8.97 4.86 -2.45
CA GLN A 19 8.11 3.67 -2.38
C GLN A 19 7.49 3.60 -0.98
N SER A 20 6.26 4.05 -0.93
CA SER A 20 5.54 4.34 0.30
C SER A 20 5.12 3.02 0.94
N LEU A 21 5.70 2.74 2.11
CA LEU A 21 5.29 1.63 2.96
C LEU A 21 3.96 2.00 3.62
N TYR A 22 2.86 1.54 3.06
CA TYR A 22 1.52 1.73 3.61
C TYR A 22 1.17 0.58 4.57
N ARG A 23 0.70 0.92 5.76
CA ARG A 23 0.07 -0.03 6.69
C ARG A 23 -1.42 0.30 6.78
N VAL A 24 -2.26 -0.66 6.38
CA VAL A 24 -3.72 -0.57 6.50
C VAL A 24 -4.16 -1.63 7.50
N SER A 25 -4.99 -1.24 8.47
CA SER A 25 -5.55 -2.13 9.50
C SER A 25 -7.01 -1.77 9.74
N GLY A 26 -7.85 -2.77 9.96
CA GLY A 26 -9.27 -2.62 10.25
C GLY A 26 -9.93 -3.97 10.51
N GLN A 27 -11.21 -3.95 10.86
CA GLN A 27 -12.04 -5.12 11.08
C GLN A 27 -13.28 -5.02 10.17
N ILE A 28 -13.69 -6.15 9.60
CA ILE A 28 -14.91 -6.26 8.82
C ILE A 28 -15.93 -6.98 9.70
N SER A 29 -17.10 -6.37 9.85
CA SER A 29 -18.21 -6.96 10.60
C SER A 29 -19.31 -7.45 9.66
N GLY A 30 -19.88 -8.60 9.98
CA GLY A 30 -21.07 -9.14 9.34
C GLY A 30 -22.34 -8.38 9.75
N SER A 31 -23.47 -8.77 9.16
CA SER A 31 -24.80 -8.20 9.46
C SER A 31 -25.27 -8.44 10.89
N ASP A 32 -24.68 -9.42 11.57
CA ASP A 32 -24.90 -9.77 12.97
C ASP A 32 -24.03 -8.94 13.93
N GLY A 33 -23.16 -8.08 13.41
CA GLY A 33 -22.18 -7.31 14.20
C GLY A 33 -20.93 -8.11 14.60
N GLY A 34 -20.85 -9.40 14.26
CA GLY A 34 -19.68 -10.25 14.50
C GLY A 34 -18.57 -10.04 13.46
N PRO A 35 -17.34 -10.52 13.70
CA PRO A 35 -16.30 -10.51 12.68
C PRO A 35 -16.69 -11.35 11.47
N LEU A 36 -16.42 -10.85 10.27
CA LEU A 36 -16.66 -11.59 9.03
C LEU A 36 -15.42 -12.45 8.68
N SER A 37 -15.51 -13.76 8.89
CA SER A 37 -14.49 -14.73 8.46
C SER A 37 -14.45 -14.88 6.93
N TYR A 38 -13.29 -15.24 6.39
CA TYR A 38 -13.05 -15.52 4.97
C TYR A 38 -13.35 -14.37 3.99
N ALA A 39 -13.39 -13.13 4.48
CA ALA A 39 -13.55 -11.95 3.65
C ALA A 39 -12.30 -11.73 2.79
N SER A 40 -12.48 -11.62 1.48
CA SER A 40 -11.41 -11.26 0.55
C SER A 40 -11.27 -9.74 0.46
N ILE A 41 -10.07 -9.24 0.75
CA ILE A 41 -9.73 -7.83 0.77
C ILE A 41 -8.69 -7.59 -0.31
N ILE A 42 -8.98 -6.67 -1.22
CA ILE A 42 -8.05 -6.24 -2.26
C ILE A 42 -7.77 -4.75 -2.05
N LEU A 43 -6.49 -4.44 -1.86
CA LEU A 43 -6.00 -3.08 -1.73
C LEU A 43 -5.49 -2.61 -3.08
N LEU A 44 -6.05 -1.52 -3.58
CA LEU A 44 -5.70 -0.88 -4.84
C LEU A 44 -5.25 0.56 -4.57
N LYS A 45 -4.38 1.11 -5.41
CA LYS A 45 -4.07 2.54 -5.36
C LYS A 45 -5.26 3.34 -5.86
N SER A 46 -5.63 4.40 -5.14
CA SER A 46 -6.74 5.27 -5.51
C SER A 46 -6.56 5.94 -6.88
N LEU A 47 -5.32 6.31 -7.24
CA LEU A 47 -5.05 7.09 -8.46
C LEU A 47 -5.23 6.30 -9.76
N ASP A 48 -4.83 5.02 -9.78
CA ASP A 48 -4.74 4.22 -11.01
C ASP A 48 -5.36 2.82 -10.86
N SER A 49 -5.97 2.52 -9.71
CA SER A 49 -6.49 1.20 -9.36
C SER A 49 -5.47 0.06 -9.46
N SER A 50 -4.17 0.38 -9.49
CA SER A 50 -3.12 -0.64 -9.53
C SER A 50 -3.12 -1.48 -8.25
N PHE A 51 -2.87 -2.78 -8.39
CA PHE A 51 -2.84 -3.72 -7.28
C PHE A 51 -1.71 -3.41 -6.29
N VAL A 52 -2.06 -3.34 -5.01
CA VAL A 52 -1.11 -3.16 -3.91
C VAL A 52 -0.95 -4.46 -3.13
N LYS A 53 -2.07 -5.03 -2.64
CA LYS A 53 -2.04 -6.25 -1.81
C LYS A 53 -3.40 -6.93 -1.75
N GLY A 54 -3.40 -8.25 -1.62
CA GLY A 54 -4.58 -9.05 -1.27
C GLY A 54 -4.42 -9.65 0.13
N ALA A 55 -5.52 -9.77 0.86
CA ALA A 55 -5.60 -10.49 2.13
C ALA A 55 -6.93 -11.22 2.22
N VAL A 56 -6.96 -12.33 2.97
CA VAL A 56 -8.19 -13.04 3.32
C VAL A 56 -8.29 -13.02 4.83
N SER A 57 -9.45 -12.66 5.39
CA SER A 57 -9.64 -12.79 6.84
C SER A 57 -9.64 -14.27 7.21
N GLU A 58 -8.84 -14.60 8.22
CA GLU A 58 -8.77 -15.96 8.76
C GLU A 58 -9.98 -16.20 9.66
N ASP A 59 -10.38 -17.48 9.78
CA ASP A 59 -11.31 -17.90 10.81
C ASP A 59 -10.50 -18.03 12.11
N SER A 60 -10.83 -17.19 13.08
CA SER A 60 -10.17 -17.12 14.39
C SER A 60 -10.54 -18.31 15.27
#